data_AF-A0A2J8KXH8-F1
#
_entry.id   AF-A0A2J8KXH8-F1
#
_cell.length_a   1.000
_cell.length_b   1.000
_cell.length_c   1.000
_cell.angle_alpha   90.00
_cell.angle_beta   90.00
_cell.angle_gamma   90.00
#
_symmetry.space_group_name_H-M   'P 1'
#
loop_
_entity.id
_entity.type
_entity.pdbx_description
1 polymer ?
#
loop_
_entity_poly.entity_id
_entity_poly.type
_entity_poly.pdbx_seq_one_letter_code
_entity_poly.pdbx_strand_id
1 'polypeptide(L)'
;DGGVLREVVKHPSVESVVQCEIDEVSAGVEPGLSPGSPSGQLCPEMAAHPRARQDVIQVSKKFLPGMAIGYSSSKLTLHVGDGFEFMKQNQDAFDVIITDSSDPMGPAESLFKESYYQLMKTALKEDGVLCCQ
;
A
#
# COMPACT_ATOMS: atom_id res chain seq x y z
N ASP A 1 -2.79 3.04 9.10
CA ASP A 1 -3.30 4.02 10.09
C ASP A 1 -2.32 5.17 10.38
N GLY A 2 -1.09 5.10 9.87
CA GLY A 2 -0.05 6.10 10.06
C GLY A 2 0.94 5.78 11.20
N GLY A 3 0.81 4.63 11.87
CA GLY A 3 1.68 4.26 12.99
C GLY A 3 3.17 4.19 12.63
N VAL A 4 3.52 3.47 11.55
CA VAL A 4 4.89 3.41 11.03
C VAL A 4 5.36 4.80 10.60
N LEU A 5 4.57 5.48 9.78
CA LEU A 5 4.86 6.84 9.29
C LEU A 5 5.18 7.80 10.44
N ARG A 6 4.41 7.77 11.52
CA ARG A 6 4.60 8.61 12.70
C ARG A 6 5.98 8.45 13.31
N GLU A 7 6.52 7.24 13.40
CA GLU A 7 7.84 7.01 13.98
C GLU A 7 8.95 7.34 12.98
N VAL A 8 8.79 6.94 11.71
CA VAL A 8 9.80 7.17 10.67
C VAL A 8 10.08 8.67 10.49
N VAL A 9 9.05 9.52 10.42
CA VAL A 9 9.25 10.96 10.18
C VAL A 9 10.02 11.68 11.30
N LYS A 10 10.04 11.13 12.52
CA LYS A 10 10.78 11.69 13.66
C LYS A 10 12.29 11.51 13.54
N HIS A 11 12.74 10.51 12.77
CA HIS A 11 14.16 10.22 12.67
C HIS A 11 14.90 11.36 11.94
N PRO A 12 15.99 11.91 12.51
CA PRO A 12 16.65 13.09 11.96
C PRO A 12 17.26 12.84 10.58
N SER A 13 17.77 11.62 10.33
CA SER A 13 18.34 11.24 9.03
C SER A 13 17.31 10.95 7.94
N VAL A 14 16.02 10.92 8.26
CA VAL A 14 14.98 10.74 7.24
C VAL A 14 14.70 12.10 6.62
N GLU A 15 15.01 12.26 5.34
CA GLU A 15 14.80 13.48 4.57
C GLU A 15 13.38 13.56 4.00
N SER A 16 12.90 12.46 3.43
CA SER A 16 11.57 12.32 2.83
C SER A 16 11.00 10.93 3.08
N VAL A 17 9.67 10.85 3.13
CA VAL A 17 8.91 9.59 3.21
C VAL A 17 7.82 9.62 2.15
N VAL A 18 7.68 8.54 1.40
CA VAL A 18 6.51 8.32 0.55
C VAL A 18 5.64 7.25 1.21
N GLN A 19 4.43 7.63 1.63
CA GLN A 19 3.42 6.66 2.09
C GLN A 19 2.55 6.29 0.90
N CYS A 20 2.55 5.01 0.53
CA CYS A 20 1.68 4.49 -0.53
C CYS A 20 0.50 3.76 0.10
N GLU A 21 -0.70 4.32 -0.07
CA GLU A 21 -1.95 3.64 0.27
C GLU A 21 -2.49 3.00 -1.01
N ILE A 22 -2.40 1.67 -1.08
CA ILE A 22 -2.70 0.93 -2.30
C ILE A 22 -4.22 0.79 -2.46
N ASP A 23 -4.78 1.41 -3.49
CA ASP A 23 -6.16 1.18 -3.91
C ASP A 23 -6.26 -0.17 -4.61
N GLU A 24 -7.23 -0.99 -4.20
CA GLU A 24 -7.34 -2.40 -4.57
C GLU A 24 -7.73 -2.69 -6.04
N VAL A 25 -7.57 -1.71 -6.94
CA VAL A 25 -8.11 -1.77 -8.30
C VAL A 25 -7.03 -2.00 -9.37
N SER A 26 -6.06 -2.88 -9.14
CA SER A 26 -5.24 -3.43 -10.25
C SER A 26 -4.23 -4.50 -9.84
N ALA A 27 -4.60 -5.36 -8.90
CA ALA A 27 -3.89 -6.64 -8.72
C ALA A 27 -4.21 -7.63 -9.87
N GLY A 28 -4.06 -7.25 -11.14
CA GLY A 28 -3.98 -8.15 -12.30
C GLY A 28 -5.00 -9.30 -12.40
N VAL A 29 -6.21 -9.16 -11.84
CA VAL A 29 -7.27 -10.14 -12.02
C VAL A 29 -7.90 -9.88 -13.38
N GLU A 30 -7.42 -10.57 -14.42
CA GLU A 30 -8.32 -10.99 -15.49
C GLU A 30 -9.55 -11.61 -14.79
N PRO A 31 -10.79 -11.19 -15.09
CA PRO A 31 -11.99 -11.74 -14.45
C PRO A 31 -12.14 -13.23 -14.83
N GLY A 32 -11.38 -14.08 -14.14
CA GLY A 32 -11.44 -15.52 -14.25
C GLY A 32 -12.65 -16.02 -13.50
N LEU A 33 -13.60 -16.56 -14.26
CA LEU A 33 -14.69 -17.38 -13.77
C LEU A 33 -14.24 -18.28 -12.61
N SER A 34 -14.91 -18.17 -11.46
CA SER A 34 -14.91 -19.22 -10.46
C SER A 34 -15.52 -20.49 -11.07
N PRO A 35 -14.83 -21.64 -11.07
CA PRO A 35 -15.43 -22.91 -11.47
C PRO A 35 -16.32 -23.36 -10.31
N GLY A 36 -17.63 -23.12 -10.39
CA GLY A 36 -18.59 -23.83 -9.54
C GLY A 36 -19.77 -23.06 -8.93
N SER A 37 -20.12 -21.86 -9.40
CA SER A 37 -21.39 -21.23 -8.97
C SER A 37 -22.46 -21.30 -10.05
N PRO A 38 -23.52 -22.13 -9.90
CA PRO A 38 -24.70 -22.02 -10.72
C PRO A 38 -25.49 -20.80 -10.23
N SER A 39 -25.76 -19.85 -11.14
CA SER A 39 -26.38 -18.54 -10.92
C SER A 39 -25.35 -17.41 -10.74
N GLY A 40 -25.02 -16.78 -11.86
CA GLY A 40 -24.23 -15.56 -11.93
C GLY A 40 -24.94 -14.36 -11.29
N GLN A 41 -24.95 -14.31 -9.96
CA GLN A 41 -25.34 -13.14 -9.19
C GLN A 41 -24.11 -12.70 -8.40
N LEU A 42 -23.43 -11.66 -8.89
CA LEU A 42 -22.48 -10.92 -8.05
C LEU A 42 -23.28 -10.30 -6.90
N CYS A 43 -22.88 -10.55 -5.65
CA CYS A 43 -23.35 -9.80 -4.51
C CYS A 43 -23.01 -8.30 -4.71
N PRO A 44 -23.99 -7.39 -4.80
CA PRO A 44 -23.72 -5.99 -5.15
C PRO A 44 -23.08 -5.16 -4.02
N GLU A 45 -22.79 -5.73 -2.85
CA GLU A 45 -22.21 -5.00 -1.70
C GLU A 45 -20.68 -5.13 -1.55
N MET A 46 -19.99 -5.87 -2.42
CA MET A 46 -18.52 -6.04 -2.33
C MET A 46 -17.76 -5.59 -3.58
N ALA A 47 -18.34 -4.70 -4.39
CA ALA A 47 -17.55 -3.95 -5.35
C ALA A 47 -16.65 -2.99 -4.55
N ALA A 48 -15.39 -3.39 -4.35
CA ALA A 48 -14.34 -2.59 -3.73
C ALA A 48 -14.41 -1.16 -4.29
N HIS A 49 -14.83 -0.24 -3.43
CA HIS A 49 -14.91 1.17 -3.77
C HIS A 49 -13.47 1.69 -3.94
N PRO A 50 -13.09 2.32 -5.08
CA PRO A 50 -11.79 2.97 -5.27
C PRO A 50 -11.55 4.19 -4.35
N ARG A 51 -12.23 4.25 -3.20
CA ARG A 51 -12.16 5.30 -2.18
C ARG A 51 -11.88 4.73 -0.77
N ALA A 52 -11.96 3.42 -0.59
CA ALA A 52 -11.94 2.78 0.71
C ALA A 52 -10.62 3.01 1.48
N ARG A 53 -9.47 3.09 0.79
CA ARG A 53 -8.16 3.28 1.45
C ARG A 53 -7.88 4.74 1.78
N GLN A 54 -8.35 5.67 0.95
CA GLN A 54 -8.33 7.09 1.31
C GLN A 54 -9.20 7.38 2.53
N ASP A 55 -10.32 6.66 2.68
CA ASP A 55 -11.16 6.74 3.87
C ASP A 55 -10.43 6.26 5.13
N VAL A 56 -9.56 5.24 5.06
CA VAL A 56 -8.74 4.80 6.20
C VAL A 56 -7.88 5.94 6.73
N ILE A 57 -7.29 6.75 5.86
CA ILE A 57 -6.49 7.91 6.27
C ILE A 57 -7.36 8.93 7.01
N GLN A 58 -8.54 9.24 6.46
CA GLN A 58 -9.44 10.25 7.05
C GLN A 58 -10.02 9.77 8.40
N VAL A 59 -10.42 8.51 8.47
CA VAL A 59 -10.88 7.86 9.70
C VAL A 59 -9.76 7.83 10.74
N SER A 60 -8.51 7.50 10.35
CA SER A 60 -7.36 7.54 11.26
C SER A 60 -7.10 8.94 11.79
N LYS A 61 -7.16 9.98 10.94
CA LYS A 61 -7.03 11.38 11.38
C LYS A 61 -8.14 11.78 12.36
N LYS A 62 -9.37 11.30 12.16
CA LYS A 62 -10.53 11.63 12.99
C LYS A 62 -10.52 10.91 14.34
N PHE A 63 -10.22 9.62 14.35
CA PHE A 63 -10.41 8.75 15.52
C PHE A 63 -9.10 8.33 16.20
N LEU A 64 -7.97 8.36 15.49
CA LEU A 64 -6.64 8.01 15.97
C LEU A 64 -5.62 9.14 15.72
N PRO A 65 -5.89 10.39 16.14
CA PRO A 65 -5.05 11.54 15.78
C PRO A 65 -3.60 11.39 16.25
N GLY A 66 -3.36 10.69 17.36
CA GLY A 66 -2.01 10.39 17.86
C GLY A 66 -1.22 9.39 17.01
N MET A 67 -1.89 8.54 16.22
CA MET A 67 -1.25 7.69 15.20
C MET A 67 -1.08 8.47 13.89
N ALA A 68 -2.12 9.19 13.50
CA ALA A 68 -2.18 9.90 12.23
C ALA A 68 -1.35 11.20 12.18
N ILE A 69 -0.67 11.60 13.26
CA ILE A 69 0.11 12.85 13.31
C ILE A 69 1.22 12.90 12.24
N GLY A 70 1.75 11.74 11.84
CA GLY A 70 2.73 11.62 10.75
C GLY A 70 2.22 12.15 9.40
N TYR A 71 0.90 12.14 9.17
CA TYR A 71 0.29 12.67 7.94
C TYR A 71 0.39 14.20 7.79
N SER A 72 0.83 14.91 8.83
CA SER A 72 1.06 16.38 8.78
C SER A 72 2.54 16.74 8.63
N SER A 73 3.43 15.75 8.49
CA SER A 73 4.87 15.97 8.34
C SER A 73 5.18 16.63 7.00
N SER A 74 6.06 17.63 6.99
CA SER A 74 6.58 18.22 5.76
C SER A 74 7.46 17.27 4.95
N LYS A 75 7.93 16.17 5.57
CA LYS A 75 8.72 15.12 4.90
C LYS A 75 7.84 14.16 4.09
N LEU A 76 6.52 14.20 4.26
CA LEU A 76 5.61 13.23 3.67
C LEU A 76 5.15 13.65 2.26
N THR A 77 5.28 12.71 1.34
CA THR A 77 4.48 12.64 0.12
C THR A 77 3.49 11.48 0.24
N LEU A 78 2.19 11.75 0.11
CA LEU A 78 1.17 10.72 0.14
C LEU A 78 0.80 10.31 -1.29
N HIS A 79 0.91 9.03 -1.60
CA HIS A 79 0.44 8.44 -2.84
C HIS A 79 -0.75 7.52 -2.54
N VAL A 80 -1.86 7.72 -3.24
CA VAL A 80 -3.03 6.84 -3.19
C VAL A 80 -3.27 6.34 -4.61
N GLY A 81 -3.20 5.03 -4.83
CA GLY A 81 -3.26 4.46 -6.17
C GLY A 81 -2.75 3.03 -6.23
N ASP A 82 -2.42 2.54 -7.44
CA ASP A 82 -1.94 1.18 -7.64
C ASP A 82 -0.48 1.02 -7.19
N GLY A 83 -0.24 0.10 -6.25
CA GLY A 83 1.10 -0.23 -5.76
C GLY A 83 2.02 -0.87 -6.80
N PHE A 84 1.50 -1.65 -7.75
CA PHE A 84 2.31 -2.24 -8.83
C PHE A 84 2.78 -1.17 -9.81
N GLU A 85 1.89 -0.30 -10.26
CA GLU A 85 2.27 0.81 -11.14
C GLU A 85 3.19 1.79 -10.43
N PHE A 86 2.94 2.09 -9.15
CA PHE A 86 3.83 2.92 -8.36
C PHE A 86 5.25 2.34 -8.32
N MET A 87 5.41 1.05 -8.02
CA MET A 87 6.75 0.44 -7.97
C MET A 87 7.42 0.45 -9.34
N LYS A 88 6.70 0.13 -10.43
CA LYS A 88 7.26 0.16 -11.80
C LYS A 88 7.76 1.55 -12.21
N GLN A 89 7.11 2.61 -11.74
CA GLN A 89 7.47 3.99 -12.07
C GLN A 89 8.64 4.53 -11.24
N ASN A 90 8.98 3.88 -10.11
CA ASN A 90 9.97 4.36 -9.14
C ASN A 90 11.10 3.34 -8.97
N GLN A 91 11.91 3.18 -10.01
CA GLN A 91 13.09 2.29 -10.01
C GLN A 91 14.31 3.01 -9.42
N ASP A 92 15.15 2.30 -8.65
CA ASP A 92 16.36 2.86 -8.00
C ASP A 92 16.07 4.14 -7.17
N ALA A 93 14.91 4.17 -6.51
CA ALA A 93 14.35 5.39 -5.91
C ALA A 93 14.47 5.43 -4.39
N PHE A 94 14.47 4.27 -3.72
CA PHE A 94 14.32 4.19 -2.27
C PHE A 94 15.51 3.53 -1.58
N ASP A 95 15.99 4.15 -0.50
CA ASP A 95 17.00 3.55 0.38
C ASP A 95 16.38 2.49 1.31
N VAL A 96 15.11 2.68 1.68
CA VAL A 96 14.35 1.77 2.55
C VAL A 96 12.92 1.66 2.04
N ILE A 97 12.40 0.43 1.96
CA ILE A 97 10.98 0.13 1.76
C ILE A 97 10.46 -0.60 3.00
N ILE A 98 9.33 -0.15 3.53
CA ILE A 98 8.63 -0.78 4.66
C ILE A 98 7.23 -1.17 4.19
N THR A 99 6.88 -2.45 4.27
CA THR A 99 5.52 -2.93 3.99
C THR A 99 4.79 -3.21 5.31
N ASP A 100 3.74 -2.43 5.57
CA ASP A 100 2.81 -2.56 6.70
C ASP A 100 1.43 -2.89 6.14
N SER A 101 1.31 -4.10 5.59
CA SER A 101 0.12 -4.57 4.87
C SER A 101 -0.64 -5.60 5.69
N SER A 102 -1.97 -5.60 5.57
CA SER A 102 -2.80 -6.68 6.11
C SER A 102 -2.36 -8.05 5.61
N ASP A 103 -2.70 -9.10 6.37
CA ASP A 103 -2.43 -10.50 6.02
C ASP A 103 -2.79 -10.83 4.56
N PRO A 104 -2.10 -11.80 3.91
CA PRO A 104 -2.24 -12.15 2.48
C PRO A 104 -3.57 -12.83 2.17
N MET A 105 -4.68 -12.14 2.43
CA MET A 105 -6.04 -12.60 2.22
C MET A 105 -6.76 -11.61 1.31
N GLY A 106 -7.44 -12.14 0.30
CA GLY A 106 -8.15 -11.33 -0.68
C GLY A 106 -7.20 -10.43 -1.48
N PRO A 107 -7.50 -9.13 -1.67
CA PRO A 107 -6.71 -8.24 -2.53
C PRO A 107 -5.22 -8.14 -2.16
N ALA A 108 -4.91 -8.29 -0.86
CA ALA A 108 -3.54 -8.21 -0.35
C ALA A 108 -2.66 -9.38 -0.81
N GLU A 109 -3.22 -10.54 -1.21
CA GLU A 109 -2.47 -11.72 -1.62
C GLU A 109 -1.44 -11.42 -2.73
N SER A 110 -1.79 -10.50 -3.64
CA SER A 110 -0.92 -10.09 -4.74
C SER A 110 0.38 -9.41 -4.28
N LEU A 111 0.35 -8.73 -3.13
CA LEU A 111 1.49 -8.01 -2.55
C LEU A 111 2.55 -8.98 -1.96
N PHE A 112 2.18 -10.24 -1.74
CA PHE A 112 3.06 -11.27 -1.18
C PHE A 112 3.62 -12.23 -2.26
N LYS A 113 3.38 -11.94 -3.54
CA LYS A 113 3.88 -12.76 -4.66
C LYS A 113 5.29 -12.31 -5.06
N GLU A 114 6.07 -13.25 -5.58
CA GLU A 114 7.44 -13.00 -6.06
C GLU A 114 7.50 -11.81 -7.03
N SER A 115 6.51 -11.65 -7.91
CA SER A 115 6.43 -10.54 -8.85
C SER A 115 6.44 -9.18 -8.17
N TYR A 116 5.76 -9.01 -7.03
CA TYR A 116 5.76 -7.75 -6.29
C TYR A 116 7.09 -7.54 -5.53
N TYR A 117 7.66 -8.60 -4.97
CA TYR A 117 9.00 -8.53 -4.36
C TYR A 117 10.09 -8.16 -5.37
N GLN A 118 10.00 -8.63 -6.61
CA GLN A 118 10.92 -8.20 -7.67
C GLN A 118 10.77 -6.71 -7.97
N LEU A 119 9.54 -6.18 -8.00
CA LEU A 119 9.31 -4.75 -8.18
C LEU A 119 9.88 -3.92 -7.02
N MET A 120 9.69 -4.37 -5.77
CA MET A 120 10.30 -3.70 -4.61
C MET A 120 11.82 -3.76 -4.66
N LYS A 121 12.39 -4.90 -5.07
CA LYS A 121 13.83 -5.07 -5.23
C LYS A 121 14.42 -4.09 -6.25
N THR A 122 13.74 -3.87 -7.38
CA THR A 122 14.22 -2.94 -8.39
C THR A 122 13.91 -1.48 -8.07
N ALA A 123 12.95 -1.22 -7.18
CA ALA A 123 12.68 0.11 -6.63
C ALA A 123 13.69 0.54 -5.56
N LEU A 124 14.35 -0.42 -4.89
CA LEU A 124 15.43 -0.16 -3.95
C LEU A 124 16.71 0.27 -4.68
N LYS A 125 17.42 1.22 -4.07
CA LYS A 125 18.79 1.56 -4.46
C LYS A 125 19.78 0.45 -4.10
N GLU A 126 21.01 0.57 -4.59
CA GLU A 126 22.12 -0.23 -4.10
C GLU A 126 22.22 -0.17 -2.57
N ASP A 127 22.41 -1.32 -1.93
CA ASP A 127 22.38 -1.51 -0.46
C ASP A 127 21.05 -1.16 0.24
N GLY A 128 19.97 -0.97 -0.53
CA GLY A 128 18.65 -0.68 0.00
C GLY A 128 18.06 -1.82 0.83
N VAL A 129 17.24 -1.46 1.82
CA VAL A 129 16.66 -2.41 2.79
C VAL A 129 15.15 -2.53 2.60
N LEU A 130 14.67 -3.78 2.50
CA LEU A 130 13.25 -4.10 2.60
C LEU A 130 12.92 -4.63 4.00
N CYS A 131 11.90 -4.07 4.65
CA CYS A 131 11.33 -4.59 5.88
C CYS A 131 9.84 -4.93 5.65
N CYS A 132 9.44 -6.15 5.99
CA CYS A 132 8.06 -6.62 5.84
C CYS A 132 7.43 -7.00 7.19
N GLN A 133 6.14 -6.72 7.32
CA GLN A 133 5.27 -7.28 8.36
C GLN A 133 5.03 -8.79 8.17
#